data_AF-A0A024QGQ1-F1
#
_entry.id   AF-A0A024QGQ1-F1
#
_cell.length_a   1.000
_cell.length_b   1.000
_cell.length_c   1.000
_cell.angle_alpha   90.00
_cell.angle_beta   90.00
_cell.angle_gamma   90.00
#
_symmetry.space_group_name_H-M   'P 1'
#
loop_
_entity.id
_entity.type
_entity.pdbx_description
1 polymer ?
#
loop_
_entity_poly.entity_id
_entity_poly.type
_entity_poly.pdbx_seq_one_letter_code
_entity_poly.pdbx_strand_id
1 'polypeptide(L)'
;MNQNNDKYDKETISKANEVTKSFIENNYKGVQSIELEEPYQSPMGAMTVDGKVNSKGGFSITINEDFTVAGISIEEGFPDEKDECKEKFCDY
;
A
#
# COMPACT_ATOMS: atom_id res chain seq x y z
N MET A 1 -4.42 -21.95 24.54
CA MET A 1 -4.12 -21.80 23.10
C MET A 1 -4.22 -20.32 22.80
N ASN A 2 -3.09 -19.66 22.57
CA ASN A 2 -3.03 -18.20 22.48
C ASN A 2 -3.27 -17.77 21.03
N GLN A 3 -4.54 -17.55 20.66
CA GLN A 3 -4.88 -16.91 19.38
C GLN A 3 -4.83 -15.40 19.59
N ASN A 4 -3.62 -14.85 19.61
CA ASN A 4 -3.44 -13.43 19.32
C ASN A 4 -3.63 -13.28 17.81
N ASN A 5 -4.89 -13.12 17.43
CA ASN A 5 -5.28 -12.64 16.12
C ASN A 5 -5.00 -11.14 16.13
N ASP A 6 -3.73 -10.74 16.00
CA ASP A 6 -3.29 -9.35 15.84
C ASP A 6 -3.78 -8.81 14.48
N LYS A 7 -5.11 -8.75 14.33
CA LYS A 7 -5.75 -7.96 13.30
C LYS A 7 -5.73 -6.53 13.80
N TYR A 8 -5.10 -5.64 13.02
CA TYR A 8 -5.15 -4.21 13.24
C TYR A 8 -6.60 -3.75 13.49
N ASP A 9 -6.78 -2.79 14.39
CA ASP A 9 -8.09 -2.17 14.60
C ASP A 9 -8.63 -1.58 13.29
N LYS A 10 -9.96 -1.52 13.18
CA LYS A 10 -10.63 -1.02 11.96
C LYS A 10 -10.18 0.38 11.55
N GLU A 11 -9.86 1.24 12.53
CA GLU A 11 -9.36 2.59 12.27
C GLU A 11 -7.98 2.54 11.58
N THR A 12 -7.07 1.72 12.10
CA THR A 12 -5.72 1.53 11.54
C THR A 12 -5.80 0.94 10.14
N ILE A 13 -6.65 -0.07 9.92
CA ILE A 13 -6.91 -0.64 8.58
C ILE A 13 -7.42 0.45 7.63
N SER A 14 -8.40 1.25 8.07
CA SER A 14 -8.98 2.29 7.22
C SER A 14 -7.95 3.36 6.84
N LYS A 15 -7.12 3.81 7.80
CA LYS A 15 -6.05 4.78 7.54
C LYS A 15 -4.98 4.24 6.60
N ALA A 16 -4.51 3.01 6.84
CA ALA A 16 -3.54 2.36 5.97
C ALA A 16 -4.05 2.22 4.54
N ASN A 17 -5.31 1.84 4.38
CA ASN A 17 -5.95 1.73 3.07
C ASN A 17 -6.10 3.09 2.37
N GLU A 18 -6.45 4.14 3.11
CA GLU A 18 -6.57 5.50 2.58
C GLU A 18 -5.22 6.07 2.13
N VAL A 19 -4.18 5.89 2.94
CA VAL A 19 -2.78 6.24 2.60
C VAL A 19 -2.33 5.50 1.35
N THR A 20 -2.57 4.19 1.30
CA THR A 20 -2.18 3.33 0.18
C THR A 20 -2.85 3.78 -1.12
N LYS A 21 -4.16 4.05 -1.09
CA LYS A 21 -4.90 4.55 -2.27
C LYS A 21 -4.39 5.91 -2.70
N SER A 22 -4.28 6.85 -1.78
CA SER A 22 -3.82 8.22 -2.07
C SER A 22 -2.42 8.20 -2.66
N PHE A 23 -1.51 7.39 -2.09
CA PHE A 23 -0.17 7.20 -2.63
C PHE A 23 -0.21 6.70 -4.07
N ILE A 24 -0.98 5.65 -4.36
CA ILE A 24 -1.04 5.07 -5.70
C ILE A 24 -1.66 6.03 -6.72
N GLU A 25 -2.78 6.66 -6.39
CA GLU A 25 -3.47 7.60 -7.27
C GLU A 25 -2.63 8.86 -7.54
N ASN A 26 -1.86 9.31 -6.55
CA ASN A 26 -0.96 10.45 -6.69
C ASN A 26 0.33 10.11 -7.43
N ASN A 27 0.90 8.91 -7.26
CA ASN A 27 2.20 8.56 -7.83
C ASN A 27 2.14 7.87 -9.19
N TYR A 28 1.05 7.18 -9.55
CA TYR A 28 0.99 6.35 -10.75
C TYR A 28 -0.07 6.83 -11.75
N LYS A 29 0.18 6.61 -13.04
CA LYS A 29 -0.73 6.98 -14.14
C LYS A 29 -1.66 5.83 -14.48
N GLY A 30 -2.88 6.13 -14.93
CA GLY A 30 -3.78 5.12 -15.47
C GLY A 30 -4.34 4.14 -14.43
N VAL A 31 -4.38 4.55 -13.16
CA VAL A 31 -5.07 3.84 -12.08
C VAL A 31 -6.58 3.98 -12.28
N GLN A 32 -7.29 2.89 -12.49
CA GLN A 32 -8.76 2.86 -12.65
C GLN A 32 -9.45 2.20 -11.45
N SER A 33 -8.83 1.13 -10.94
CA SER A 33 -9.34 0.36 -9.80
C SER A 33 -8.18 -0.07 -8.90
N ILE A 34 -8.37 0.04 -7.60
CA ILE A 34 -7.42 -0.44 -6.58
C ILE A 34 -8.16 -1.41 -5.67
N GLU A 35 -7.69 -2.65 -5.65
CA GLU A 35 -8.14 -3.71 -4.76
C GLU A 35 -7.10 -3.85 -3.64
N LEU A 36 -7.51 -3.72 -2.38
CA LEU A 36 -6.63 -3.83 -1.22
C LEU A 36 -6.99 -5.06 -0.40
N GLU A 37 -5.98 -5.79 0.03
CA GLU A 37 -6.12 -6.87 0.99
C GLU A 37 -6.07 -6.34 2.44
N GLU A 38 -6.43 -7.20 3.41
CA GLU A 38 -6.29 -6.83 4.81
C GLU A 38 -4.80 -6.65 5.17
N PRO A 39 -4.43 -5.54 5.82
CA PRO A 39 -3.05 -5.33 6.22
C PRO A 39 -2.61 -6.36 7.26
N TYR A 40 -1.34 -6.74 7.18
CA TYR A 40 -0.71 -7.66 8.11
C TYR A 40 0.63 -7.12 8.57
N GLN A 41 1.09 -7.64 9.70
CA GLN A 41 2.40 -7.30 10.23
C GLN A 41 3.46 -8.17 9.55
N SER A 42 4.41 -7.53 8.89
CA SER A 42 5.59 -8.18 8.34
C SER A 42 6.49 -8.74 9.47
N PRO A 43 7.40 -9.69 9.18
CA PRO A 43 8.32 -10.25 10.18
C PRO A 43 9.21 -9.21 10.88
N MET A 44 9.41 -8.04 10.25
CA MET A 44 10.15 -6.91 10.81
C MET A 44 9.28 -6.00 11.71
N GLY A 45 8.01 -6.32 11.92
CA GLY A 45 7.08 -5.53 12.72
C GLY A 45 6.39 -4.39 11.96
N ALA A 46 6.80 -4.11 10.73
CA ALA A 46 6.17 -3.07 9.91
C ALA A 46 4.83 -3.55 9.33
N MET A 47 3.89 -2.62 9.17
CA MET A 47 2.57 -2.89 8.59
C MET A 47 2.70 -2.97 7.07
N THR A 48 2.20 -4.04 6.47
CA THR A 48 2.20 -4.22 5.01
C THR A 48 0.77 -4.33 4.51
N VAL A 49 0.47 -3.58 3.45
CA VAL A 49 -0.78 -3.64 2.69
C VAL A 49 -0.45 -4.20 1.31
N ASP A 50 -0.99 -5.38 1.01
CA ASP A 50 -0.97 -5.95 -0.33
C ASP A 50 -2.19 -5.51 -1.12
N GLY A 51 -2.04 -5.42 -2.43
CA GLY A 51 -3.15 -5.06 -3.29
C GLY A 51 -2.87 -5.28 -4.76
N LYS A 52 -3.88 -4.95 -5.57
CA LYS A 52 -3.82 -5.05 -7.02
C LYS A 52 -4.40 -3.82 -7.68
N VAL A 53 -3.71 -3.31 -8.70
CA VAL A 53 -4.20 -2.20 -9.51
C VAL A 53 -4.67 -2.71 -10.86
N ASN A 54 -5.84 -2.22 -11.28
CA ASN A 54 -6.50 -2.58 -12.55
C ASN A 54 -6.70 -4.10 -12.72
N SER A 55 -6.78 -4.84 -11.62
CA SER A 55 -6.77 -6.31 -11.55
C SER A 55 -5.63 -7.00 -12.33
N LYS A 56 -4.56 -6.25 -12.65
CA LYS A 56 -3.42 -6.70 -13.47
C LYS A 56 -2.14 -6.79 -12.65
N GLY A 57 -1.58 -5.65 -12.24
CA GLY A 57 -0.34 -5.59 -11.46
C GLY A 57 -0.62 -5.60 -9.97
N GLY A 58 0.00 -6.55 -9.26
CA GLY A 58 0.01 -6.55 -7.80
C GLY A 58 1.05 -5.59 -7.25
N PHE A 59 0.90 -5.25 -5.97
CA PHE A 59 1.84 -4.43 -5.22
C PHE A 59 1.78 -4.76 -3.73
N SER A 60 2.89 -4.49 -3.05
CA SER A 60 3.00 -4.51 -1.60
C SER A 60 3.51 -3.15 -1.12
N ILE A 61 2.73 -2.46 -0.30
CA ILE A 61 3.16 -1.22 0.36
C ILE A 61 3.47 -1.50 1.82
N THR A 62 4.65 -1.09 2.27
CA THR A 62 5.02 -1.09 3.69
C THR A 62 4.78 0.29 4.27
N ILE A 63 4.07 0.33 5.39
CA ILE A 63 3.66 1.53 6.12
C ILE A 63 4.29 1.48 7.51
N ASN A 64 4.91 2.59 7.92
CA ASN A 64 5.44 2.76 9.28
C ASN A 64 4.30 3.02 10.29
N GLU A 65 4.62 2.95 11.58
CA GLU A 65 3.68 3.25 12.66
C GLU A 65 3.08 4.68 12.57
N ASP A 66 3.83 5.64 12.02
CA ASP A 66 3.38 7.00 11.74
C ASP A 66 2.50 7.15 10.48
N PHE A 67 2.07 6.04 9.86
CA PHE A 67 1.31 6.00 8.60
C PHE A 67 2.05 6.57 7.37
N THR A 68 3.38 6.67 7.46
CA THR A 68 4.22 7.04 6.30
C THR A 68 4.59 5.80 5.48
N VAL A 69 4.57 5.89 4.14
CA VAL A 69 5.01 4.81 3.25
C VAL A 69 6.53 4.65 3.38
N ALA A 70 6.97 3.50 3.88
CA ALA A 70 8.37 3.13 4.01
C ALA A 70 8.95 2.61 2.68
N GLY A 71 8.10 1.97 1.87
CA GLY A 71 8.47 1.46 0.57
C GLY A 71 7.30 0.79 -0.14
N ILE A 72 7.45 0.63 -1.44
CA ILE A 72 6.53 -0.12 -2.30
C ILE A 72 7.31 -1.14 -3.12
N SER A 73 6.76 -2.35 -3.22
CA SER A 73 7.15 -3.35 -4.20
C SER A 73 6.04 -3.47 -5.23
N ILE A 74 6.38 -3.41 -6.51
CA ILE A 74 5.44 -3.52 -7.62
C ILE A 74 5.71 -4.79 -8.41
N GLU A 75 4.65 -5.45 -8.88
CA GLU A 75 4.74 -6.64 -9.71
C GLU A 75 4.56 -6.32 -11.21
N GLU A 76 4.82 -7.31 -12.07
CA GLU A 76 4.64 -7.15 -13.52
C GLU A 76 3.20 -6.76 -13.88
N GLY A 77 3.06 -5.75 -14.73
CA GLY A 77 1.75 -5.21 -15.14
C GLY A 77 1.19 -4.12 -14.22
N PHE A 78 1.98 -3.65 -13.23
CA PHE A 78 1.67 -2.44 -12.47
C PHE A 78 1.74 -1.19 -13.36
N PRO A 79 0.88 -0.17 -13.15
CA PRO A 79 0.93 1.07 -13.92
C PRO A 79 2.28 1.79 -13.81
N ASP A 80 2.64 2.52 -14.87
CA ASP A 80 3.81 3.39 -14.88
C ASP A 80 3.69 4.54 -13.87
N GLU A 81 4.81 4.86 -13.23
CA GLU A 81 4.98 6.03 -12.38
C GLU A 81 4.78 7.32 -13.18
N LYS A 82 4.18 8.33 -12.53
CA LYS A 82 4.12 9.68 -13.09
C LYS A 82 5.55 10.20 -13.22
N ASP A 83 5.86 10.81 -14.37
CA ASP A 83 7.19 11.39 -14.62
C ASP A 83 7.62 12.40 -13.55
N GLU A 84 6.66 13.08 -12.92
CA GLU A 84 6.88 14.03 -11.83
C GLU A 84 7.31 13.36 -10.51
N CYS A 85 7.02 12.07 -10.34
CA CYS A 85 7.31 11.29 -9.13
C CYS A 85 8.43 10.24 -9.34
N LYS A 86 9.04 10.18 -10.54
CA LYS A 86 10.11 9.22 -10.86
C LYS A 86 11.40 9.41 -10.05
N GLU A 87 11.67 10.63 -9.60
CA GLU A 87 12.88 10.96 -8.82
C GLU A 87 12.62 11.01 -7.31
N LYS A 88 11.37 11.23 -6.90
CA LYS A 88 10.90 11.24 -5.51
C LYS A 88 9.43 10.84 -5.48
N PHE A 89 9.05 9.96 -4.55
CA PHE A 89 7.63 9.74 -4.26
C PHE A 89 6.96 11.09 -4.00
N CYS A 90 5.90 11.37 -4.75
CA CYS A 90 5.07 12.53 -4.54
C CYS A 90 4.36 12.36 -3.19
N ASP A 91 4.49 13.38 -2.34
CA ASP A 91 3.79 13.50 -1.06
C ASP A 91 2.28 13.30 -1.29
N TYR A 92 1.63 12.58 -0.38
CA TYR A 92 0.26 12.09 -0.53
C TYR A 92 -0.65 12.52 0.61
#